data_AF-A0A7X6Z982-F1
#
_entry.id   AF-A0A7X6Z982-F1
#
_cell.length_a   1.000
_cell.length_b   1.000
_cell.length_c   1.000
_cell.angle_alpha   90.00
_cell.angle_beta   90.00
_cell.angle_gamma   90.00
#
_symmetry.space_group_name_H-M   'P 1'
#
loop_
_entity.id
_entity.type
_entity.pdbx_description
1 polymer ?
#
loop_
_entity_poly.entity_id
_entity_poly.type
_entity_poly.pdbx_seq_one_letter_code
_entity_poly.pdbx_strand_id
1 'polypeptide(L)' 'RFNLIEGVYSHHPKLSGRYDLKVFLRMSEGDQHARVLARSGPALYRRFVNEWIPMENRYFSVMQIAENSDLILEM' A
#
# COMPACT_ATOMS: atom_id res chain seq x y z
N ARG A 1 11.70 -6.45 22.42
CA ARG A 1 10.65 -7.17 21.66
C ARG A 1 10.39 -6.37 20.40
N PHE A 2 10.37 -7.01 19.23
CA PHE A 2 10.14 -6.37 17.93
C PHE A 2 8.72 -6.74 17.45
N ASN A 3 7.95 -5.77 16.95
CA ASN A 3 6.63 -6.01 16.37
C ASN A 3 6.64 -5.46 14.94
N LEU A 4 6.18 -6.27 13.99
CA LEU A 4 5.98 -5.85 12.61
C LEU A 4 4.47 -5.71 12.37
N ILE A 5 4.05 -4.51 11.96
CA ILE A 5 2.66 -4.22 11.60
C ILE A 5 2.62 -4.02 10.10
N GLU A 6 1.91 -4.89 9.39
CA GLU A 6 1.80 -4.87 7.93
C GLU A 6 0.36 -4.63 7.48
N GLY A 7 0.22 -4.07 6.29
CA GLY A 7 -1.07 -3.73 5.69
C GLY A 7 -1.08 -2.34 5.06
N VAL A 8 -1.95 -2.16 4.08
CA VAL A 8 -2.02 -0.92 3.28
C VAL A 8 -2.32 0.33 4.12
N TYR A 9 -3.11 0.17 5.20
CA TYR A 9 -3.50 1.25 6.10
C TYR A 9 -2.70 1.31 7.40
N SER A 10 -1.63 0.51 7.54
CA SER A 10 -0.82 0.52 8.75
C SER A 10 -0.19 1.90 8.98
N HIS A 11 0.20 2.62 7.93
CA HIS A 11 0.71 4.00 8.00
C HIS A 11 -0.36 5.08 8.26
N HIS A 12 -1.60 4.74 8.55
CA HIS A 12 -2.65 5.74 8.76
C HIS A 12 -2.23 6.73 9.88
N PRO A 13 -2.42 8.05 9.74
CA PRO A 13 -1.93 9.06 10.70
C PRO A 13 -2.36 8.83 12.16
N LYS A 14 -3.54 8.24 12.37
CA LYS A 14 -4.02 7.82 13.70
C LYS A 14 -3.15 6.75 14.37
N LEU A 15 -2.35 6.02 13.61
CA LEU A 15 -1.48 4.93 14.06
C LEU A 15 0.01 5.28 13.95
N SER A 16 0.41 5.98 12.88
CA SER A 16 1.81 6.19 12.49
C SER A 16 2.71 6.78 13.58
N GLY A 17 2.16 7.66 14.43
CA GLY A 17 2.90 8.24 15.57
C GLY A 17 3.30 7.25 16.68
N ARG A 18 2.92 5.97 16.57
CA ARG A 18 3.30 4.90 17.52
C ARG A 18 4.45 4.02 17.04
N TYR A 19 4.94 4.23 15.82
CA TYR A 19 5.95 3.37 15.22
C TYR A 19 7.34 4.01 15.29
N ASP A 20 8.34 3.20 15.64
CA ASP A 20 9.75 3.61 15.62
C ASP A 20 10.29 3.70 14.18
N LEU A 21 9.73 2.91 13.25
CA LEU A 21 10.10 2.89 11.83
C LEU A 21 8.88 2.64 10.95
N LYS A 22 8.79 3.40 9.85
CA LYS A 22 7.70 3.37 8.86
C LYS A 22 8.29 3.11 7.48
N VAL A 23 7.89 2.02 6.83
CA VAL A 23 8.41 1.59 5.53
C VAL A 23 7.28 1.55 4.50
N PHE A 24 7.42 2.29 3.41
CA PHE A 24 6.49 2.24 2.28
C PHE A 24 7.10 1.38 1.16
N LEU A 25 6.34 0.37 0.73
CA LEU A 25 6.72 -0.49 -0.37
C LEU A 25 6.08 0.05 -1.65
N ARG A 26 6.90 0.49 -2.60
CA ARG A 26 6.46 0.95 -3.91
C ARG A 26 6.74 -0.13 -4.95
N MET A 27 5.79 -0.29 -5.86
CA MET A 27 5.85 -1.26 -6.94
C MET A 27 5.33 -0.59 -8.21
N SER A 28 5.81 -1.04 -9.37
CA SER A 28 5.26 -0.60 -10.64
C SER A 28 3.78 -1.01 -10.77
N GLU A 29 2.98 -0.19 -11.45
CA GLU A 29 1.57 -0.51 -11.72
C GLU A 29 1.44 -1.83 -12.50
N GLY A 30 2.36 -2.07 -13.46
CA GLY A 30 2.39 -3.29 -14.26
C GLY A 30 2.58 -4.55 -13.41
N ASP A 31 3.55 -4.53 -12.49
CA ASP A 31 3.81 -5.66 -11.59
C ASP A 31 2.68 -5.85 -10.57
N GLN A 32 2.11 -4.74 -10.06
CA GLN A 32 0.96 -4.79 -9.17
C GLN A 32 -0.23 -5.45 -9.88
N HIS A 33 -0.55 -5.03 -11.11
CA HIS A 33 -1.64 -5.58 -11.89
C HIS A 33 -1.43 -7.05 -12.21
N ALA A 34 -0.23 -7.44 -12.66
CA ALA A 34 0.11 -8.82 -12.95
C ALA A 34 -0.06 -9.72 -11.71
N ARG A 35 0.44 -9.29 -10.55
CA ARG A 35 0.33 -10.05 -9.29
C ARG A 35 -1.11 -10.15 -8.78
N VAL A 36 -1.87 -9.05 -8.84
CA VAL A 36 -3.27 -9.05 -8.42
C VAL A 36 -4.10 -9.99 -9.31
N LEU A 37 -3.90 -9.95 -10.62
CA LEU A 37 -4.57 -10.84 -11.56
C LEU A 37 -4.23 -12.31 -11.29
N ALA A 38 -2.94 -12.63 -11.12
CA ALA A 38 -2.50 -13.99 -10.82
C ALA A 38 -3.07 -14.53 -9.51
N ARG A 39 -3.15 -13.69 -8.48
CA ARG A 39 -3.69 -14.06 -7.16
C ARG A 39 -5.21 -14.18 -7.13
N SER A 40 -5.91 -13.27 -7.79
CA SER A 40 -7.33 -12.99 -7.53
C SER A 40 -8.25 -13.43 -8.69
N GLY A 41 -7.66 -13.78 -9.83
CA GLY A 41 -8.37 -14.12 -11.05
C GLY A 41 -9.07 -12.92 -11.72
N PRO A 42 -9.54 -13.08 -12.97
CA PRO A 42 -10.02 -11.96 -13.79
C PRO A 42 -11.26 -11.25 -13.24
N ALA A 43 -12.15 -11.98 -12.56
CA ALA A 43 -13.40 -11.43 -12.05
C ALA A 43 -13.14 -10.43 -10.91
N LEU A 44 -12.30 -10.81 -9.93
CA LEU A 44 -11.97 -9.94 -8.80
C LEU A 44 -10.95 -8.87 -9.18
N TYR A 45 -10.04 -9.17 -10.11
CA TYR A 45 -9.11 -8.19 -10.68
C TYR A 45 -9.81 -6.93 -11.20
N ARG A 46 -10.97 -7.07 -11.87
CA ARG A 46 -11.75 -5.92 -12.32
C ARG A 46 -12.14 -4.97 -11.18
N ARG A 47 -12.47 -5.52 -10.00
CA ARG A 47 -12.78 -4.70 -8.82
C ARG A 47 -11.53 -4.04 -8.25
N PHE A 48 -10.40 -4.74 -8.23
CA PHE A 48 -9.13 -4.13 -7.83
C PHE A 48 -8.80 -2.90 -8.68
N VAL A 49 -8.84 -3.03 -10.01
CA VAL A 49 -8.47 -1.95 -10.92
C VAL A 49 -9.47 -0.79 -10.88
N ASN A 50 -10.77 -1.08 -10.81
CA ASN A 50 -11.80 -0.05 -10.91
C ASN A 50 -12.16 0.60 -9.57
N GLU A 51 -11.94 -0.09 -8.45
CA GLU A 51 -12.35 0.36 -7.12
C GLU A 51 -11.17 0.49 -6.17
N TRP A 52 -10.50 -0.61 -5.85
CA TRP A 52 -9.57 -0.66 -4.71
C TRP A 52 -8.25 0.06 -4.95
N ILE A 53 -7.60 -0.16 -6.10
CA ILE A 53 -6.34 0.51 -6.44
C ILE A 53 -6.53 2.04 -6.52
N PRO A 54 -7.58 2.58 -7.18
CA PRO A 54 -7.87 4.02 -7.14
C PRO A 54 -8.09 4.55 -5.72
N MET A 55 -8.80 3.81 -4.87
CA MET A 55 -9.04 4.21 -3.48
C MET A 55 -7.74 4.20 -2.65
N GLU A 56 -6.89 3.19 -2.82
CA GLU A 56 -5.58 3.09 -2.19
C GLU A 56 -4.66 4.24 -2.63
N ASN A 57 -4.57 4.51 -3.94
CA ASN A 57 -3.79 5.63 -4.48
C ASN A 57 -4.28 6.99 -3.98
N ARG A 58 -5.61 7.16 -3.85
CA ARG A 58 -6.19 8.35 -3.24
C ARG A 58 -5.80 8.46 -1.76
N TYR A 59 -5.84 7.36 -1.02
CA TYR A 59 -5.41 7.34 0.38
C TYR A 59 -3.92 7.72 0.50
N PHE A 60 -3.04 7.11 -0.31
CA PHE A 60 -1.61 7.41 -0.30
C PHE A 60 -1.32 8.88 -0.58
N SER A 61 -1.97 9.44 -1.61
CA SER A 61 -1.77 10.84 -1.98
C SER A 61 -2.38 11.81 -0.96
N VAL A 62 -3.60 11.60 -0.48
CA VAL A 62 -4.23 12.53 0.49
C VAL A 62 -3.51 12.49 1.84
N MET A 63 -3.09 11.31 2.29
CA MET A 63 -2.42 11.15 3.58
C MET A 63 -0.89 11.25 3.49
N GLN A 64 -0.35 11.50 2.30
CA GLN A 64 1.09 11.69 2.05
C GLN A 64 1.92 10.53 2.62
N ILE A 65 1.49 9.29 2.36
CA ILE A 65 2.02 8.09 3.04
C ILE A 65 3.48 7.85 2.72
N ALA A 66 3.90 8.04 1.46
CA ALA A 66 5.29 7.85 1.05
C ALA A 66 6.19 8.93 1.66
N GLU A 67 5.72 10.18 1.65
CA GLU A 67 6.44 11.35 2.17
C GLU A 67 6.61 11.28 3.68
N ASN A 68 5.66 10.68 4.39
CA ASN A 68 5.71 10.47 5.84
C ASN A 68 6.36 9.12 6.23
N SER A 69 6.93 8.39 5.28
CA SER A 69 7.67 7.15 5.57
C SER A 69 9.15 7.43 5.75
N ASP A 70 9.78 6.66 6.64
CA ASP A 70 11.22 6.82 6.92
C ASP A 70 12.06 6.15 5.82
N LEU A 71 11.51 5.10 5.18
CA LEU A 71 12.12 4.41 4.04
C LEU A 71 11.07 4.11 2.97
N ILE A 72 11.48 4.25 1.71
CA ILE A 72 10.73 3.78 0.54
C ILE A 72 11.57 2.69 -0.12
N LEU A 73 10.98 1.51 -0.30
CA LEU A 73 11.61 0.40 -1.00
C LEU A 73 10.90 0.18 -2.33
N GLU A 74 11.66 0.17 -3.42
CA GLU A 74 11.17 -0.17 -4.75
C GLU A 74 11.24 -1.69 -4.94
N MET A 75 10.15 -2.31 -5.41
CA MET A 75 9.97 -3.77 -5.51
C MET A 75 9.53 -4.23 -6.89
#